data_AF-A0A447KSF2-F1
#
_entry.id   AF-A0A447KSF2-F1
#
_cell.length_a   1.000
_cell.length_b   1.000
_cell.length_c   1.000
_cell.angle_alpha   90.00
_cell.angle_beta   90.00
_cell.angle_gamma   90.00
#
_symmetry.space_group_name_H-M   'P 1'
#
loop_
_entity.id
_entity.type
_entity.pdbx_description
1 polymer ?
#
loop_
_entity_poly.entity_id
_entity_poly.type
_entity_poly.pdbx_seq_one_letter_code
_entity_poly.pdbx_strand_id
1 'polypeptide(L)'
;MLGRAPVWLRINPGFGHGHSQKTNTGGENSKHGIWYADLPKAVEKIQRYGLTLLGVHMHIGSGVDYQHLERVCDAMVQQVIDLGQDIAAISAGGGLSIPYQHGEEAIDTEHYFGLWDRARQRIAAHLGHPVALEIERAAS
;
A
#
# COMPACT_ATOMS: atom_id res chain seq x y z
N MET A 1 -18.36 21.22 -16.56
CA MET A 1 -18.36 20.07 -15.63
C MET A 1 -17.26 20.29 -14.62
N LEU A 2 -17.56 20.48 -13.33
CA LEU A 2 -16.53 20.36 -12.30
C LEU A 2 -16.10 18.89 -12.28
N GLY A 3 -14.83 18.62 -12.59
CA GLY A 3 -14.27 17.27 -12.56
C GLY A 3 -14.40 16.68 -11.17
N ARG A 4 -14.71 15.38 -11.08
CA ARG A 4 -14.73 14.64 -9.82
C ARG A 4 -13.34 14.69 -9.19
N ALA A 5 -13.24 15.08 -7.91
CA ALA A 5 -11.95 15.15 -7.23
C ALA A 5 -11.33 13.75 -7.09
N PRO A 6 -10.07 13.54 -7.51
CA PRO A 6 -9.38 12.27 -7.37
C PRO A 6 -8.94 12.05 -5.92
N VAL A 7 -9.09 10.82 -5.42
CA VAL A 7 -8.68 10.44 -4.07
C VAL A 7 -7.93 9.11 -4.05
N TRP A 8 -7.09 8.94 -3.03
CA TRP A 8 -6.42 7.69 -2.71
C TRP A 8 -6.89 7.20 -1.34
N LEU A 9 -6.97 5.88 -1.18
CA LEU A 9 -7.21 5.27 0.13
C LEU A 9 -5.90 4.71 0.69
N ARG A 10 -5.44 5.25 1.82
CA ARG A 10 -4.39 4.62 2.63
C ARG A 10 -5.03 3.54 3.50
N ILE A 11 -4.61 2.30 3.32
CA ILE A 11 -5.18 1.13 4.00
C ILE A 11 -4.26 0.69 5.14
N ASN A 12 -4.86 0.38 6.28
CA ASN A 12 -4.23 -0.36 7.38
C ASN A 12 -4.68 -1.83 7.27
N PRO A 13 -3.79 -2.77 6.89
CA PRO A 13 -4.14 -4.17 6.66
C PRO A 13 -4.26 -5.00 7.96
N GLY A 14 -4.23 -4.36 9.13
CA GLY A 14 -4.42 -5.05 10.42
C GLY A 14 -3.16 -5.64 11.06
N PHE A 15 -2.01 -5.49 10.41
CA PHE A 15 -0.71 -5.84 10.94
C PHE A 15 0.33 -4.78 10.55
N GLY A 16 1.51 -4.81 11.16
CA GLY A 16 2.61 -3.88 10.88
C GLY A 16 3.99 -4.47 11.16
N HIS A 17 5.06 -3.69 10.97
CA HIS A 17 6.44 -4.07 11.31
C HIS A 17 7.00 -3.12 12.37
N GLY A 18 7.62 -3.67 13.41
CA GLY A 18 8.21 -2.93 14.54
C GLY A 18 8.01 -3.63 15.88
N HIS A 19 9.09 -3.85 16.63
CA HIS A 19 9.12 -4.51 17.95
C HIS A 19 8.50 -3.70 19.11
N SER A 20 7.75 -2.62 18.86
CA SER A 20 7.19 -1.80 19.94
C SER A 20 5.90 -1.10 19.55
N GLN A 21 4.96 -1.06 20.50
CA GLN A 21 3.66 -0.37 20.44
C GLN A 21 3.77 1.13 20.07
N LYS A 22 4.97 1.72 20.02
CA LYS A 22 5.21 3.15 19.79
C LYS A 22 5.59 3.56 18.35
N THR A 23 5.93 2.61 17.47
CA THR A 23 6.37 2.89 16.07
C THR A 23 5.74 1.91 15.11
N ASN A 24 4.41 1.82 15.13
CA ASN A 24 3.67 0.87 14.31
C ASN A 24 2.94 1.59 13.17
N THR A 25 3.27 1.23 11.94
CA THR A 25 2.76 1.81 10.68
C THR A 25 1.51 1.09 10.15
N GLY A 26 1.11 -0.03 10.78
CA GLY A 26 -0.15 -0.77 10.55
C GLY A 26 -0.54 -1.66 11.75
N GLY A 27 -1.76 -2.16 11.83
CA GLY A 27 -2.29 -2.92 12.99
C GLY A 27 -3.12 -2.08 13.97
N GLU A 28 -3.75 -2.75 14.96
CA GLU A 28 -4.74 -2.15 15.89
C GLU A 28 -4.20 -0.93 16.66
N ASN A 29 -2.89 -0.90 16.90
CA ASN A 29 -2.20 0.18 17.59
C ASN A 29 -1.69 1.29 16.66
N SER A 30 -1.91 1.18 15.34
CA SER A 30 -1.51 2.20 14.37
C SER A 30 -2.67 3.14 14.05
N LYS A 31 -2.45 4.45 14.23
CA LYS A 31 -3.39 5.52 13.85
C LYS A 31 -3.40 5.82 12.34
N HIS A 32 -2.65 5.08 11.54
CA HIS A 32 -2.41 5.39 10.14
C HIS A 32 -3.24 4.52 9.20
N GLY A 33 -3.96 5.15 8.28
CA GLY A 33 -4.80 4.47 7.30
C GLY A 33 -6.18 4.07 7.81
N ILE A 34 -7.06 3.77 6.86
CA ILE A 34 -8.39 3.23 7.12
C ILE A 34 -8.23 1.75 7.46
N TRP A 35 -8.82 1.33 8.57
CA TRP A 35 -8.86 -0.09 8.94
C TRP A 35 -9.48 -0.90 7.81
N TYR A 36 -8.85 -2.01 7.40
CA TYR A 36 -9.28 -2.78 6.23
C TYR A 36 -10.78 -3.15 6.26
N ALA A 37 -11.32 -3.48 7.43
CA ALA A 37 -12.75 -3.82 7.57
C ALA A 37 -13.71 -2.63 7.43
N ASP A 38 -13.21 -1.38 7.48
CA ASP A 38 -13.98 -0.16 7.27
C ASP A 38 -13.93 0.35 5.82
N LEU A 39 -13.20 -0.30 4.91
CA LEU A 39 -13.13 0.10 3.50
C LEU A 39 -14.49 0.19 2.80
N PRO A 40 -15.48 -0.70 3.05
CA PRO A 40 -16.81 -0.54 2.45
C PRO A 40 -17.45 0.82 2.78
N LYS A 41 -17.28 1.32 4.02
CA LYS A 41 -17.78 2.65 4.43
C LYS A 41 -17.05 3.79 3.72
N ALA A 42 -15.77 3.60 3.38
CA ALA A 42 -15.00 4.57 2.60
C ALA A 42 -15.52 4.64 1.15
N VAL A 43 -15.81 3.49 0.54
CA VAL A 43 -16.42 3.39 -0.80
C VAL A 43 -17.78 4.08 -0.84
N GLU A 44 -18.64 3.86 0.16
CA GLU A 44 -19.93 4.55 0.26
C GLU A 44 -19.78 6.07 0.25
N LYS A 45 -18.75 6.61 0.94
CA LYS A 45 -18.46 8.04 0.95
C LYS A 45 -17.96 8.52 -0.42
N ILE A 46 -17.06 7.78 -1.06
CA ILE A 46 -16.56 8.09 -2.42
C ILE A 46 -17.74 8.23 -3.39
N GLN A 47 -18.66 7.27 -3.37
CA GLN A 47 -19.85 7.29 -4.23
C GLN A 47 -20.79 8.44 -3.88
N ARG A 48 -21.08 8.65 -2.58
CA ARG A 48 -21.96 9.73 -2.10
C ARG A 48 -21.49 11.11 -2.51
N TYR A 49 -20.18 11.36 -2.45
CA TYR A 49 -19.60 12.67 -2.78
C TYR A 49 -19.14 12.78 -4.24
N GLY A 50 -19.36 11.75 -5.06
CA GLY A 50 -18.96 11.74 -6.46
C GLY A 50 -17.45 11.89 -6.64
N LEU A 51 -16.65 11.29 -5.76
CA LEU A 51 -15.19 11.27 -5.87
C LEU A 51 -14.75 10.20 -6.87
N THR A 52 -13.54 10.34 -7.41
CA THR A 52 -12.92 9.30 -8.25
C THR A 52 -11.83 8.62 -7.44
N LEU A 53 -11.99 7.33 -7.16
CA LEU A 53 -10.94 6.55 -6.54
C LEU A 53 -9.83 6.28 -7.57
N LEU A 54 -8.67 6.90 -7.38
CA LEU A 54 -7.54 6.73 -8.30
C LEU A 54 -6.71 5.50 -7.95
N GLY A 55 -6.56 5.22 -6.66
CA GLY A 55 -5.67 4.16 -6.21
C GLY A 55 -5.71 3.90 -4.73
N VAL A 56 -4.95 2.88 -4.33
CA VAL A 56 -4.78 2.46 -2.94
C VAL A 56 -3.31 2.50 -2.54
N HIS A 57 -3.06 2.76 -1.27
CA HIS A 57 -1.74 2.88 -0.70
C HIS A 57 -1.64 2.05 0.57
N MET A 58 -0.56 1.29 0.73
CA MET A 58 -0.19 0.67 2.00
C MET A 58 1.25 1.02 2.30
N HIS A 59 1.53 1.47 3.53
CA HIS A 59 2.88 1.78 3.99
C HIS A 59 3.09 1.16 5.35
N ILE A 60 3.96 0.14 5.39
CA ILE A 60 4.27 -0.59 6.62
C ILE A 60 5.77 -0.53 6.97
N GLY A 61 6.66 -0.31 6.00
CA GLY A 61 8.11 -0.27 6.26
C GLY A 61 8.64 -1.66 6.59
N SER A 62 9.26 -2.33 5.63
CA SER A 62 9.76 -3.70 5.79
C SER A 62 11.25 -3.76 6.11
N GLY A 63 12.00 -2.68 5.92
CA GLY A 63 13.45 -2.76 5.86
C GLY A 63 13.92 -3.84 4.88
N VAL A 64 14.80 -4.73 5.35
CA VAL A 64 15.27 -5.92 4.63
C VAL A 64 14.47 -7.20 4.92
N ASP A 65 13.33 -7.11 5.63
CA ASP A 65 12.44 -8.25 5.87
C ASP A 65 11.53 -8.49 4.65
N TYR A 66 12.03 -9.26 3.68
CA TYR A 66 11.30 -9.59 2.46
C TYR A 66 10.09 -10.51 2.69
N GLN A 67 10.09 -11.34 3.76
CA GLN A 67 8.92 -12.15 4.09
C GLN A 67 7.77 -11.27 4.56
N HIS A 68 8.06 -10.25 5.35
CA HIS A 68 7.06 -9.27 5.73
C HIS A 68 6.56 -8.47 4.52
N LEU A 69 7.47 -8.05 3.63
CA LEU A 69 7.12 -7.36 2.40
C LEU A 69 6.16 -8.17 1.52
N GLU A 70 6.40 -9.49 1.39
CA GLU A 70 5.52 -10.38 0.65
C GLU A 70 4.11 -10.43 1.26
N ARG A 71 3.99 -10.50 2.59
CA ARG A 71 2.67 -10.44 3.27
C ARG A 71 1.96 -9.11 3.02
N VAL A 72 2.69 -7.99 2.97
CA VAL A 72 2.12 -6.68 2.63
C VAL A 72 1.63 -6.66 1.18
N CYS A 73 2.41 -7.23 0.25
CA CYS A 73 2.02 -7.36 -1.15
C CYS A 73 0.75 -8.20 -1.31
N ASP A 74 0.65 -9.33 -0.61
CA ASP A 74 -0.54 -10.18 -0.61
C ASP A 74 -1.75 -9.46 -0.02
N ALA A 75 -1.56 -8.73 1.08
CA ALA A 75 -2.62 -7.92 1.67
C ALA A 75 -3.10 -6.83 0.70
N MET A 76 -2.19 -6.15 -0.01
CA MET A 76 -2.56 -5.18 -1.05
C MET A 76 -3.47 -5.81 -2.11
N VAL A 77 -3.08 -6.97 -2.65
CA VAL A 77 -3.88 -7.68 -3.66
C VAL A 77 -5.26 -8.02 -3.12
N GLN A 78 -5.32 -8.61 -1.91
CA GLN A 78 -6.57 -9.01 -1.29
C GLN A 78 -7.49 -7.81 -1.06
N GLN A 79 -6.95 -6.70 -0.54
CA GLN A 79 -7.76 -5.51 -0.27
C GLN A 79 -8.28 -4.86 -1.55
N VAL A 80 -7.55 -4.86 -2.66
CA VAL A 80 -8.07 -4.34 -3.94
C VAL A 80 -9.20 -5.22 -4.48
N ILE A 81 -9.04 -6.55 -4.41
CA ILE A 81 -10.08 -7.50 -4.83
C ILE A 81 -11.34 -7.30 -3.99
N ASP A 82 -11.20 -7.25 -2.66
CA ASP A 82 -12.33 -7.12 -1.73
C ASP A 82 -13.01 -5.74 -1.82
N LEU A 83 -12.25 -4.69 -2.16
CA LEU A 83 -12.81 -3.34 -2.39
C LEU A 83 -13.80 -3.34 -3.55
N GLY A 84 -13.59 -4.18 -4.56
CA GLY A 84 -14.47 -4.33 -5.71
C GLY A 84 -14.69 -3.02 -6.48
N GLN A 85 -13.71 -2.10 -6.43
CA GLN A 85 -13.72 -0.83 -7.16
C GLN A 85 -12.60 -0.81 -8.19
N ASP A 86 -12.84 -0.11 -9.30
CA ASP A 86 -11.82 0.17 -10.29
C ASP A 86 -10.78 1.16 -9.75
N ILE A 87 -9.50 0.94 -10.09
CA ILE A 87 -8.37 1.81 -9.72
C ILE A 87 -7.32 1.85 -10.83
N ALA A 88 -6.65 3.00 -10.98
CA ALA A 88 -5.58 3.16 -11.96
C ALA A 88 -4.18 2.83 -11.40
N ALA A 89 -4.00 2.86 -10.07
CA ALA A 89 -2.68 2.76 -9.47
C ALA A 89 -2.68 2.14 -8.05
N ILE A 90 -1.55 1.55 -7.68
CA ILE A 90 -1.21 1.18 -6.30
C ILE A 90 0.08 1.88 -5.87
N SER A 91 0.20 2.16 -4.57
CA SER A 91 1.43 2.71 -3.98
C SER A 91 1.98 1.77 -2.92
N ALA A 92 3.26 1.44 -3.04
CA ALA A 92 4.05 0.69 -2.06
C ALA A 92 4.37 1.52 -0.79
N GLY A 93 4.03 2.81 -0.81
CA GLY A 93 4.54 3.78 0.15
C GLY A 93 6.06 3.91 0.08
N GLY A 94 6.63 4.45 1.16
CA GLY A 94 8.09 4.57 1.33
C GLY A 94 8.67 3.56 2.31
N GLY A 95 9.84 3.86 2.84
CA GLY A 95 10.52 3.00 3.82
C GLY A 95 11.59 2.08 3.23
N LEU A 96 12.07 2.41 2.02
CA LEU A 96 13.38 1.93 1.58
C LEU A 96 14.42 2.47 2.58
N SER A 97 14.85 1.63 3.53
CA SER A 97 15.90 1.98 4.47
C SER A 97 17.23 2.06 3.73
N ILE A 98 17.98 3.09 4.09
CA ILE A 98 19.40 3.19 3.79
C ILE A 98 20.16 2.64 5.00
N PRO A 99 21.26 1.89 4.79
CA PRO A 99 22.13 1.50 5.89
C PRO A 99 22.69 2.77 6.55
N TYR A 100 22.46 2.92 7.85
CA TYR A 100 22.98 4.05 8.63
C TYR A 100 24.38 3.76 9.17
N GLN A 101 24.73 2.48 9.31
CA GLN A 101 26.05 2.04 9.76
C GLN A 101 26.80 1.25 8.68
N HIS A 102 28.13 1.33 8.74
CA HIS A 102 29.00 0.54 7.88
C HIS A 102 28.82 -0.95 8.18
N GLY A 103 28.35 -1.74 7.20
CA GLY A 103 28.12 -3.17 7.32
C GLY A 103 26.66 -3.59 7.50
N GLU A 104 25.71 -2.65 7.58
CA GLU A 104 24.28 -2.97 7.49
C GLU A 104 23.90 -3.39 6.07
N GLU A 105 22.96 -4.34 5.96
CA GLU A 105 22.44 -4.78 4.67
C GLU A 105 21.66 -3.65 3.99
N ALA A 106 22.06 -3.33 2.78
CA ALA A 106 21.29 -2.45 1.91
C ALA A 106 20.07 -3.20 1.36
N ILE A 107 18.98 -2.47 1.11
CA ILE A 107 17.84 -3.04 0.42
C ILE A 107 18.22 -3.41 -1.02
N ASP A 108 17.88 -4.63 -1.39
CA ASP A 108 17.83 -5.08 -2.77
C ASP A 108 16.59 -4.48 -3.43
N THR A 109 16.79 -3.40 -4.18
CA THR A 109 15.72 -2.69 -4.87
C THR A 109 15.09 -3.53 -5.99
N GLU A 110 15.83 -4.46 -6.59
CA GLU A 110 15.32 -5.33 -7.65
C GLU A 110 14.37 -6.37 -7.06
N HIS A 111 14.77 -6.99 -5.94
CA HIS A 111 13.89 -7.93 -5.23
C HIS A 111 12.64 -7.23 -4.68
N TYR A 112 12.81 -6.04 -4.09
CA TYR A 112 11.70 -5.21 -3.60
C TYR A 112 10.70 -4.88 -4.73
N PHE A 113 11.21 -4.40 -5.87
CA PHE A 113 10.39 -4.11 -7.04
C PHE A 113 9.69 -5.37 -7.56
N GLY A 114 10.38 -6.50 -7.64
CA GLY A 114 9.81 -7.75 -8.13
C GLY A 114 8.61 -8.24 -7.31
N LEU A 115 8.63 -8.06 -5.98
CA LEU A 115 7.49 -8.39 -5.11
C LEU A 115 6.28 -7.50 -5.40
N TRP A 116 6.48 -6.19 -5.47
CA TRP A 116 5.40 -5.24 -5.76
C TRP A 116 4.88 -5.34 -7.19
N ASP A 117 5.74 -5.60 -8.18
CA ASP A 117 5.32 -5.79 -9.56
C ASP A 117 4.47 -7.05 -9.71
N ARG A 118 4.80 -8.15 -9.01
CA ARG A 118 3.93 -9.33 -8.96
C ARG A 118 2.55 -9.02 -8.39
N ALA A 119 2.48 -8.24 -7.31
CA ALA A 119 1.21 -7.79 -6.74
C ALA A 119 0.42 -6.92 -7.75
N ARG A 120 1.08 -5.93 -8.37
CA ARG A 120 0.51 -5.06 -9.41
C ARG A 120 -0.03 -5.86 -10.58
N GLN A 121 0.69 -6.87 -11.06
CA GLN A 121 0.26 -7.74 -12.16
C GLN A 121 -0.99 -8.55 -11.79
N ARG A 122 -1.07 -9.10 -10.58
CA ARG A 122 -2.27 -9.80 -10.08
C ARG A 122 -3.48 -8.88 -10.04
N ILE A 123 -3.29 -7.64 -9.59
CA ILE A 123 -4.35 -6.63 -9.54
C ILE A 123 -4.77 -6.21 -10.96
N ALA A 124 -3.82 -5.96 -11.86
CA ALA A 124 -4.11 -5.64 -13.26
C ALA A 124 -4.87 -6.76 -13.97
N ALA A 125 -4.53 -8.02 -13.69
CA ALA A 125 -5.26 -9.17 -14.21
C ALA A 125 -6.70 -9.25 -13.68
N HIS A 126 -6.92 -8.89 -12.41
CA HIS A 126 -8.25 -8.81 -11.81
C HIS A 126 -9.11 -7.68 -12.41
N LEU A 127 -8.52 -6.50 -12.61
CA LEU A 127 -9.23 -5.32 -13.14
C LEU A 127 -9.38 -5.33 -14.67
N GLY A 128 -8.59 -6.15 -15.37
CA GLY A 128 -8.65 -6.28 -16.82
C GLY A 128 -7.95 -5.15 -17.59
N HIS A 129 -7.14 -4.32 -16.93
CA HIS A 129 -6.33 -3.28 -17.56
C HIS A 129 -5.02 -3.03 -16.79
N PRO A 130 -4.03 -2.35 -17.41
CA PRO A 130 -2.78 -2.01 -16.73
C PRO A 130 -3.01 -1.09 -15.50
N VAL A 131 -2.27 -1.39 -14.43
CA VAL A 131 -2.26 -0.61 -13.18
C VAL A 131 -0.85 -0.08 -12.95
N ALA A 132 -0.74 1.19 -12.56
CA ALA A 132 0.54 1.83 -12.23
C ALA A 132 1.02 1.43 -10.83
N LEU A 133 2.34 1.41 -10.62
CA LEU A 133 2.96 1.18 -9.31
C LEU A 133 3.81 2.39 -8.94
N GLU A 134 3.50 2.99 -7.81
CA GLU A 134 4.24 4.09 -7.21
C GLU A 134 5.08 3.62 -6.02
N ILE A 135 6.29 4.17 -5.89
CA ILE A 135 7.18 3.97 -4.74
C ILE A 135 7.59 5.36 -4.24
N GLU A 136 7.27 5.66 -2.98
CA GLU A 136 7.64 6.94 -2.36
C GLU A 136 9.07 6.86 -1.83
N ARG A 137 10.03 7.46 -2.55
CA ARG A 137 11.40 7.57 -2.01
C ARG A 137 11.44 8.61 -0.90
N ALA A 138 12.00 8.26 0.25
CA ALA A 138 12.43 9.27 1.21
C ALA A 138 13.59 10.05 0.58
N ALA A 139 13.45 11.37 0.43
CA ALA A 139 14.57 12.23 0.06
C ALA A 139 15.61 12.18 1.18
N SER A 140 16.81 11.71 0.86
CA SER A 140 18.02 11.85 1.69
C SER A 140 18.58 13.25 1.59
#